data_AF-A0A7X7J8U4-F1
#
_entry.id   AF-A0A7X7J8U4-F1
#
_cell.length_a   1.000
_cell.length_b   1.000
_cell.length_c   1.000
_cell.angle_alpha   90.00
_cell.angle_beta   90.00
_cell.angle_gamma   90.00
#
_symmetry.space_group_name_H-M   'P 1'
#
loop_
_entity.id
_entity.type
_entity.pdbx_description
1 polymer ?
#
loop_
_entity_poly.entity_id
_entity_poly.type
_entity_poly.pdbx_seq_one_letter_code
_entity_poly.pdbx_strand_id
1 'polypeptide(L)'
;IPRIGGLKGEHGGNTTEELKMLNESRKILGDRRIRVCATCVRVPVFNAHCEALFVEFEKPMSPGQAREILAQAPGVRLCDNVEADEYPMPILASGVDDVLVGRIRADPSARNGIALFVCGDNIRKGAATNAIQIAEIMIAKGLK
;
A
#
# COMPACT_ATOMS: atom_id res chain seq x y z
N ILE A 1 -18.54 2.51 -4.79
CA ILE A 1 -19.03 1.14 -5.04
C ILE A 1 -18.13 0.15 -4.28
N PRO A 2 -18.59 -0.41 -3.15
CA PRO A 2 -17.81 -1.30 -2.28
C PRO A 2 -17.73 -2.72 -2.87
N ARG A 3 -17.25 -2.82 -4.11
CA ARG A 3 -17.08 -4.09 -4.83
C ARG A 3 -16.09 -3.89 -5.97
N ILE A 4 -14.96 -4.58 -5.89
CA ILE A 4 -13.98 -4.68 -6.98
C ILE A 4 -13.71 -6.16 -7.25
N GLY A 5 -13.92 -6.59 -8.50
CA GLY A 5 -13.84 -8.00 -8.89
C GLY A 5 -15.09 -8.83 -8.56
N GLY A 6 -14.96 -10.15 -8.69
CA GLY A 6 -16.04 -11.12 -8.45
C GLY A 6 -16.19 -11.47 -6.98
N LEU A 7 -17.35 -12.01 -6.56
CA LEU A 7 -17.51 -12.54 -5.20
C LEU A 7 -16.81 -13.91 -5.09
N LYS A 8 -16.13 -14.17 -3.96
CA LYS A 8 -15.46 -15.44 -3.66
C LYS A 8 -15.50 -15.78 -2.16
N GLY A 9 -15.49 -17.09 -1.87
CA GLY A 9 -15.41 -17.65 -0.52
C GLY A 9 -16.63 -18.50 -0.16
N GLU A 10 -16.45 -19.49 0.72
CA GLU A 10 -17.49 -20.46 1.12
C GLU A 10 -18.75 -19.81 1.72
N HIS A 11 -18.65 -18.55 2.19
CA HIS A 11 -19.75 -17.77 2.77
C HIS A 11 -20.02 -16.43 2.06
N GLY A 12 -19.45 -16.19 0.87
CA GLY A 12 -19.84 -15.09 -0.02
C GLY A 12 -19.52 -13.64 0.42
N GLY A 13 -18.77 -13.44 1.51
CA GLY A 13 -18.53 -12.09 2.06
C GLY A 13 -17.42 -11.27 1.41
N ASN A 14 -16.44 -11.90 0.75
CA ASN A 14 -15.28 -11.22 0.18
C ASN A 14 -15.33 -11.19 -1.36
N THR A 15 -14.71 -10.17 -1.93
CA THR A 15 -14.43 -10.07 -3.36
C THR A 15 -13.06 -10.69 -3.69
N THR A 16 -12.82 -10.96 -4.98
CA THR A 16 -11.53 -11.44 -5.47
C THR A 16 -10.40 -10.48 -5.16
N GLU A 17 -10.67 -9.17 -5.18
CA GLU A 17 -9.64 -8.16 -4.93
C GLU A 17 -9.25 -8.11 -3.45
N GLU A 18 -10.22 -8.22 -2.55
CA GLU A 18 -9.96 -8.30 -1.10
C GLU A 18 -9.17 -9.56 -0.73
N LEU A 19 -9.48 -10.70 -1.36
CA LEU A 19 -8.70 -11.92 -1.18
C LEU A 19 -7.30 -11.84 -1.78
N LYS A 20 -7.11 -11.10 -2.88
CA LYS A 20 -5.76 -10.86 -3.44
C LYS A 20 -4.90 -10.08 -2.48
N MET A 21 -5.42 -9.01 -1.86
CA MET A 21 -4.66 -8.23 -0.87
C MET A 21 -4.04 -9.12 0.22
N LEU A 22 -4.81 -10.09 0.74
CA LEU A 22 -4.31 -11.08 1.71
C LEU A 22 -3.26 -12.03 1.09
N ASN A 23 -3.60 -12.67 -0.02
CA ASN A 23 -2.80 -13.74 -0.59
C ASN A 23 -1.47 -13.24 -1.17
N GLU A 24 -1.48 -12.09 -1.84
CA GLU A 24 -0.30 -11.48 -2.42
C GLU A 24 0.62 -10.93 -1.34
N SER A 25 0.08 -10.29 -0.29
CA SER A 25 0.89 -9.84 0.87
C SER A 25 1.66 -11.01 1.51
N ARG A 26 0.99 -12.14 1.75
CA ARG A 26 1.63 -13.35 2.29
C ARG A 26 2.71 -13.91 1.36
N LYS A 27 2.46 -13.88 0.05
CA LYS A 27 3.40 -14.39 -0.95
C LYS A 27 4.62 -13.48 -1.09
N ILE A 28 4.43 -12.16 -1.16
CA ILE A 28 5.48 -11.15 -1.34
C ILE A 28 6.37 -11.08 -0.09
N LEU A 29 5.77 -11.06 1.10
CA LEU A 29 6.51 -10.98 2.36
C LEU A 29 7.00 -12.34 2.88
N GLY A 30 6.64 -13.44 2.23
CA GLY A 30 7.07 -14.78 2.58
C GLY A 30 6.54 -15.31 3.93
N ASP A 31 5.51 -14.68 4.51
CA ASP A 31 4.95 -15.06 5.81
C ASP A 31 3.44 -15.35 5.74
N ARG A 32 3.07 -16.60 5.96
CA ARG A 32 1.67 -17.08 5.95
C ARG A 32 0.87 -16.65 7.19
N ARG A 33 1.54 -16.20 8.26
CA ARG A 33 0.90 -15.79 9.52
C ARG A 33 0.29 -14.39 9.43
N ILE A 34 0.72 -13.58 8.44
CA ILE A 34 0.16 -12.26 8.19
C ILE A 34 -1.35 -12.36 8.03
N ARG A 35 -2.07 -11.50 8.75
CA ARG A 35 -3.52 -11.36 8.69
C ARG A 35 -3.85 -10.05 8.02
N VAL A 36 -4.76 -10.08 7.04
CA VAL A 36 -5.23 -8.90 6.32
C VAL A 36 -6.75 -8.98 6.25
N CYS A 37 -7.39 -7.89 6.66
CA CYS A 37 -8.79 -7.61 6.34
C CYS A 37 -8.78 -6.38 5.44
N ALA A 38 -9.43 -6.48 4.29
CA ALA A 38 -9.48 -5.42 3.30
C ALA A 38 -10.92 -5.18 2.86
N THR A 39 -11.22 -3.93 2.50
CA THR A 39 -12.46 -3.57 1.83
C THR A 39 -12.12 -2.75 0.60
N CYS A 40 -12.46 -3.25 -0.58
CA CYS A 40 -12.06 -2.63 -1.84
C CYS A 40 -13.20 -1.81 -2.45
N VAL A 41 -13.05 -0.49 -2.46
CA VAL A 41 -14.11 0.44 -2.88
C VAL A 41 -13.70 1.22 -4.12
N ARG A 42 -14.50 1.16 -5.19
CA ARG A 42 -14.38 2.06 -6.34
C ARG A 42 -15.00 3.42 -6.00
N VAL A 43 -14.23 4.48 -6.18
CA VAL A 43 -14.64 5.88 -5.97
C VAL A 43 -14.49 6.67 -7.29
N PRO A 44 -15.12 7.85 -7.45
CA PRO A 44 -15.02 8.66 -8.67
C PRO A 44 -13.67 9.41 -8.74
N VAL A 45 -12.58 8.65 -8.73
CA VAL A 45 -11.21 9.15 -8.93
C VAL A 45 -10.70 8.53 -10.21
N PHE A 46 -10.24 9.38 -11.14
CA PHE A 46 -9.87 8.94 -12.48
C PHE A 46 -8.61 8.06 -12.51
N ASN A 47 -7.58 8.47 -11.77
CA ASN A 47 -6.31 7.76 -11.70
C ASN A 47 -5.72 7.83 -10.28
N ALA A 48 -4.85 6.88 -9.98
CA ALA A 48 -4.30 6.54 -8.67
C ALA A 48 -5.24 5.72 -7.78
N HIS A 49 -4.62 4.85 -6.97
CA HIS A 49 -5.28 4.16 -5.86
C HIS A 49 -4.75 4.73 -4.56
N CYS A 50 -5.60 4.75 -3.55
CA CYS A 50 -5.22 5.15 -2.21
C CYS A 50 -5.74 4.15 -1.18
N GLU A 51 -4.97 3.97 -0.12
CA GLU A 51 -5.28 3.00 0.93
C GLU A 51 -5.10 3.67 2.29
N ALA A 52 -6.13 3.54 3.13
CA ALA A 52 -5.99 3.77 4.56
C ALA A 52 -5.54 2.46 5.19
N LEU A 53 -4.32 2.46 5.73
CA LEU A 53 -3.69 1.27 6.28
C LEU A 53 -3.59 1.38 7.81
N PHE A 54 -3.88 0.28 8.47
CA PHE A 54 -3.76 0.09 9.91
C PHE A 54 -2.93 -1.17 10.12
N VAL A 55 -1.73 -1.02 10.66
CA VAL A 55 -0.73 -2.09 10.72
C VAL A 55 -0.30 -2.27 12.17
N GLU A 56 -0.40 -3.51 12.68
CA GLU A 56 0.09 -3.90 14.00
C GLU A 56 1.40 -4.68 13.88
N PHE A 57 2.41 -4.30 14.67
CA PHE A 57 3.74 -4.90 14.63
C PHE A 57 4.00 -5.84 15.83
N GLU A 58 4.88 -6.83 15.67
CA GLU A 58 5.29 -7.73 16.77
C GLU A 58 6.02 -6.98 17.91
N LYS A 59 6.75 -5.92 17.56
CA LYS A 59 7.51 -5.07 18.48
C LYS A 59 6.98 -3.63 18.43
N PRO A 60 7.21 -2.83 19.49
CA PRO A 60 6.85 -1.42 19.46
C PRO A 60 7.41 -0.70 18.23
N MET A 61 6.54 0.05 17.56
CA MET A 61 6.86 0.88 16.41
C MET A 61 6.31 2.27 16.69
N SER A 62 7.16 3.29 16.66
CA SER A 62 6.71 4.68 16.78
C SER A 62 6.46 5.32 15.41
N PRO A 63 5.59 6.33 15.31
CA PRO A 63 5.42 7.10 14.08
C PRO A 63 6.72 7.75 13.56
N GLY A 64 7.61 8.16 14.46
CA GLY A 64 8.93 8.71 14.09
C GLY A 64 9.81 7.67 13.40
N GLN A 65 9.95 6.49 14.00
CA GLN A 65 10.68 5.37 13.39
C GLN A 65 10.08 4.95 12.04
N ALA A 66 8.75 4.90 11.94
CA ALA A 66 8.07 4.60 10.68
C ALA A 66 8.42 5.63 9.58
N ARG A 67 8.42 6.93 9.90
CA ARG A 67 8.84 7.98 8.96
C ARG A 67 10.29 7.81 8.51
N GLU A 68 11.21 7.56 9.44
CA GLU A 68 12.63 7.38 9.13
C GLU A 68 12.86 6.21 8.16
N ILE A 69 12.22 5.06 8.43
CA ILE A 69 12.31 3.88 7.57
C ILE A 69 11.72 4.17 6.18
N LEU A 70 10.52 4.77 6.13
CA LEU A 70 9.82 5.05 4.88
C LEU A 70 10.53 6.13 4.03
N ALA A 71 11.17 7.11 4.66
CA ALA A 71 11.93 8.15 3.95
C ALA A 71 13.17 7.59 3.23
N GLN A 72 13.69 6.44 3.68
CA GLN A 72 14.83 5.77 3.07
C GLN A 72 14.43 4.66 2.08
N ALA A 73 13.14 4.31 2.02
CA ALA A 73 12.65 3.22 1.18
C ALA A 73 12.65 3.63 -0.31
N PRO A 74 13.33 2.90 -1.21
CA PRO A 74 13.33 3.23 -2.63
C PRO A 74 11.92 3.18 -3.24
N GLY A 75 11.58 4.21 -4.03
CA GLY A 75 10.26 4.35 -4.66
C GLY A 75 9.15 4.76 -3.69
N VAL A 76 9.50 5.21 -2.49
CA VAL A 76 8.58 5.83 -1.52
C VAL A 76 8.93 7.30 -1.37
N ARG A 77 7.91 8.15 -1.42
CA ARG A 77 8.03 9.59 -1.13
C ARG A 77 7.18 9.93 0.08
N LEU A 78 7.82 10.43 1.13
CA LEU A 78 7.12 10.90 2.33
C LEU A 78 6.42 12.24 2.03
N CYS A 79 5.12 12.29 2.26
CA CYS A 79 4.29 13.48 2.23
C CYS A 79 3.49 13.50 3.54
N ASP A 80 4.11 13.97 4.63
CA ASP A 80 3.54 13.82 5.98
C ASP A 80 3.73 15.07 6.84
N ASN A 81 3.25 16.21 6.36
CA ASN A 81 3.20 17.47 7.09
C ASN A 81 1.78 18.06 7.04
N VAL A 82 0.94 17.61 7.99
CA VAL A 82 -0.48 18.00 8.05
C VAL A 82 -0.67 19.49 8.34
N GLU A 83 0.25 20.13 9.07
CA GLU A 83 0.17 21.56 9.37
C GLU A 83 0.39 22.44 8.12
N ALA A 84 1.07 21.89 7.10
CA ALA A 84 1.29 22.54 5.82
C ALA A 84 0.38 21.99 4.69
N ASP A 85 -0.66 21.23 5.03
CA ASP A 85 -1.54 20.55 4.07
C ASP A 85 -0.82 19.59 3.10
N GLU A 86 0.32 19.03 3.53
CA GLU A 86 1.09 18.07 2.75
C GLU A 86 0.78 16.64 3.19
N TYR A 87 -0.06 15.96 2.41
CA TYR A 87 -0.40 14.55 2.59
C TYR A 87 -0.66 13.86 1.24
N PRO A 88 -0.65 12.52 1.18
CA PRO A 88 -0.86 11.82 -0.08
C PRO A 88 -2.25 12.14 -0.63
N MET A 89 -2.29 12.54 -1.90
CA MET A 89 -3.52 12.80 -2.63
C MET A 89 -3.46 12.13 -3.99
N PRO A 90 -4.57 11.57 -4.51
CA PRO A 90 -4.59 10.91 -5.82
C PRO A 90 -4.03 11.80 -6.95
N ILE A 91 -4.38 13.08 -6.94
CA ILE A 91 -3.94 14.05 -7.96
C ILE A 91 -2.42 14.26 -7.96
N LEU A 92 -1.75 14.11 -6.80
CA LEU A 92 -0.29 14.24 -6.68
C LEU A 92 0.44 12.93 -7.02
N ALA A 93 -0.24 11.79 -6.91
CA ALA A 93 0.32 10.47 -7.23
C ALA A 93 0.21 10.13 -8.71
N SER A 94 -0.81 10.66 -9.41
CA SER A 94 -1.03 10.42 -10.83
C SER A 94 0.19 10.83 -11.68
N GLY A 95 0.66 9.93 -12.53
CA GLY A 95 1.81 10.15 -13.40
C GLY A 95 3.16 10.02 -12.71
N VAL A 96 3.21 9.74 -11.40
CA VAL A 96 4.45 9.61 -10.62
C VAL A 96 4.75 8.14 -10.35
N ASP A 97 6.03 7.77 -10.42
CA ASP A 97 6.47 6.39 -10.18
C ASP A 97 6.61 6.03 -8.68
N ASP A 98 6.75 7.03 -7.82
CA ASP A 98 6.81 6.87 -6.37
C ASP A 98 5.42 6.64 -5.75
N VAL A 99 5.38 5.81 -4.69
CA VAL A 99 4.24 5.73 -3.78
C VAL A 99 4.34 6.84 -2.73
N LEU A 100 3.28 7.62 -2.59
CA LEU A 100 3.20 8.71 -1.64
C LEU A 100 2.69 8.17 -0.31
N VAL A 101 3.39 8.48 0.78
CA VAL A 101 3.05 7.96 2.10
C VAL A 101 2.97 9.09 3.11
N GLY A 102 1.95 9.07 3.95
CA GLY A 102 1.77 10.07 5.00
C GLY A 102 0.61 9.76 5.92
N ARG A 103 0.16 10.78 6.66
CA ARG A 103 -0.82 10.64 7.75
C ARG A 103 -0.37 9.61 8.81
N ILE A 104 0.94 9.49 9.02
CA ILE A 104 1.53 8.46 9.88
C ILE A 104 1.31 8.84 11.34
N ARG A 105 0.66 7.95 12.09
CA ARG A 105 0.35 8.18 13.52
C ARG A 105 0.21 6.85 14.25
N ALA A 106 0.30 6.91 15.57
CA ALA A 106 -0.01 5.75 16.41
C ALA A 106 -1.50 5.41 16.26
N ASP A 107 -1.80 4.12 16.13
CA ASP A 107 -3.17 3.61 16.18
C ASP A 107 -3.49 3.19 17.62
N PRO A 108 -4.39 3.90 18.33
CA PRO A 108 -4.72 3.58 19.71
C PRO A 108 -5.53 2.28 19.86
N SER A 109 -6.02 1.69 18.77
CA SER A 109 -6.81 0.46 18.81
C SER A 109 -5.96 -0.82 18.84
N ALA A 110 -4.65 -0.71 18.61
CA ALA A 110 -3.71 -1.84 18.57
C ALA A 110 -2.45 -1.56 19.42
N ARG A 111 -1.85 -2.59 20.02
CA ARG A 111 -0.77 -2.42 21.02
C ARG A 111 0.49 -1.77 20.43
N ASN A 112 0.85 -2.19 19.24
CA ASN A 112 1.98 -1.66 18.46
C ASN A 112 1.46 -1.19 17.10
N GLY A 113 0.36 -0.43 17.10
CA GLY A 113 -0.35 -0.03 15.89
C GLY A 113 0.18 1.26 15.26
N ILE A 114 0.30 1.26 13.94
CA ILE A 114 0.50 2.47 13.12
C ILE A 114 -0.64 2.58 12.11
N ALA A 115 -1.25 3.76 12.06
CA ALA A 115 -2.15 4.14 10.99
C ALA A 115 -1.42 5.06 10.00
N LEU A 116 -1.61 4.82 8.70
CA LEU A 116 -1.03 5.62 7.62
C LEU A 116 -1.98 5.66 6.42
N PHE A 117 -1.71 6.58 5.51
CA PHE A 117 -2.40 6.70 4.23
C PHE A 117 -1.37 6.67 3.11
N VAL A 118 -1.68 5.95 2.03
CA VAL A 118 -0.82 5.86 0.86
C VAL A 118 -1.60 6.17 -0.40
N CYS A 119 -0.94 6.76 -1.41
CA CYS A 119 -1.46 6.91 -2.76
C CYS A 119 -0.40 6.57 -3.79
N GLY A 120 -0.77 5.89 -4.87
CA GLY A 120 0.14 5.56 -5.97
C GLY A 120 -0.58 5.46 -7.30
N ASP A 121 0.10 5.80 -8.39
CA ASP A 121 -0.43 5.60 -9.74
C ASP A 121 -0.59 4.10 -10.03
N ASN A 122 -1.83 3.65 -10.17
CA ASN A 122 -2.17 2.24 -10.34
C ASN A 122 -1.87 1.70 -11.75
N ILE A 123 -1.66 2.56 -12.75
CA ILE A 123 -1.28 2.15 -14.11
C ILE A 123 0.25 2.09 -14.23
N ARG A 124 0.96 3.02 -13.57
CA ARG A 124 2.42 3.06 -13.51
C ARG A 124 2.96 2.13 -12.43
N LYS A 125 3.12 2.62 -11.19
CA LYS A 125 3.73 1.84 -10.10
C LYS A 125 2.92 0.58 -9.78
N GLY A 126 1.59 0.64 -9.91
CA GLY A 126 0.72 -0.53 -9.73
C GLY A 126 0.81 -1.59 -10.85
N ALA A 127 1.41 -1.27 -12.01
CA ALA A 127 1.51 -2.21 -13.12
C ALA A 127 2.77 -2.01 -13.99
N ALA A 128 2.78 -1.02 -14.88
CA ALA A 128 3.78 -0.89 -15.93
C ALA A 128 5.21 -0.65 -15.40
N THR A 129 5.39 0.34 -14.53
CA THR A 129 6.70 0.68 -13.96
C THR A 129 7.25 -0.49 -13.14
N ASN A 130 6.39 -1.19 -12.39
CA ASN A 130 6.81 -2.36 -11.62
C ASN A 130 7.27 -3.51 -12.52
N ALA A 131 6.58 -3.76 -13.65
CA ALA A 131 6.98 -4.78 -14.61
C ALA A 131 8.35 -4.46 -15.25
N ILE A 132 8.59 -3.20 -15.63
CA ILE A 132 9.87 -2.76 -16.17
C ILE A 132 10.99 -2.89 -15.13
N GLN A 133 10.76 -2.46 -13.88
CA GLN A 133 11.73 -2.61 -12.79
C GLN A 133 12.11 -4.06 -12.53
N ILE A 134 11.14 -4.99 -12.59
CA ILE A 134 11.42 -6.43 -12.49
C ILE A 134 12.33 -6.88 -13.64
N ALA A 135 12.02 -6.47 -14.88
CA ALA A 135 12.84 -6.81 -16.05
C ALA A 135 14.27 -6.27 -15.96
N GLU A 136 14.44 -5.02 -15.51
CA GLU A 136 15.74 -4.39 -15.27
C GLU A 136 16.56 -5.19 -14.26
N ILE A 137 15.94 -5.59 -13.14
CA ILE A 137 16.59 -6.41 -12.11
C ILE A 137 16.97 -7.78 -12.67
N MET A 138 16.10 -8.42 -13.45
CA MET A 138 16.38 -9.72 -14.08
C MET A 138 17.60 -9.63 -15.01
N ILE A 139 17.65 -8.60 -15.86
CA ILE A 139 18.78 -8.35 -16.77
C ILE A 139 20.07 -8.11 -15.97
N ALA A 140 20.02 -7.25 -14.95
CA ALA A 140 21.17 -6.95 -14.09
C ALA A 140 21.69 -8.19 -13.34
N LYS A 141 20.80 -9.14 -13.01
CA LYS A 141 21.15 -10.42 -12.39
C LYS A 141 21.52 -11.53 -13.37
N GLY A 142 21.46 -11.27 -14.68
CA GLY A 142 21.73 -12.29 -15.70
C GLY A 142 20.68 -13.39 -15.80
N LEU A 143 19.46 -13.16 -15.29
CA LEU A 143 18.32 -14.06 -15.42
C LEU A 143 17.65 -13.79 -16.78
N LYS A 144 18.03 -14.56 -17.80
CA LYS A 144 17.44 -14.52 -19.15
C LYS A 144 16.90 -15.89 -19.52
#